data_AF-E1KZG3-F1
#
_entry.id   AF-E1KZG3-F1
#
_cell.length_a   1.000
_cell.length_b   1.000
_cell.length_c   1.000
_cell.angle_alpha   90.00
_cell.angle_beta   90.00
_cell.angle_gamma   90.00
#
_symmetry.space_group_name_H-M   'P 1'
#
loop_
_entity.id
_entity.type
_entity.pdbx_description
1 polymer ?
#
loop_
_entity_poly.entity_id
_entity_poly.type
_entity_poly.pdbx_seq_one_letter_code
_entity_poly.pdbx_strand_id
1 'polypeptide(L)'
;MVTVNYLINQGLLEVVTENDEYYLTEIPNLIGSETAWAEKKRRYRQNKQRTLSLMSPTHVRQEIEKDIEIDKEREGEIEKI
;
A
#
# COMPACT_ATOMS: atom_id res chain seq x y z
N MET A 1 -11.13 -26.20 -26.22
CA MET A 1 -11.77 -24.91 -25.89
C MET A 1 -12.29 -25.05 -24.47
N VAL A 2 -11.82 -24.26 -23.51
CA VAL A 2 -12.38 -24.29 -22.14
C VAL A 2 -13.77 -23.70 -22.23
N THR A 3 -14.77 -24.56 -22.13
CA THR A 3 -16.18 -24.17 -22.24
C THR A 3 -16.59 -23.50 -20.93
N VAL A 4 -17.42 -22.47 -20.99
CA VAL A 4 -17.94 -21.78 -19.79
C VAL A 4 -18.56 -22.77 -18.79
N ASN A 5 -19.20 -23.84 -19.29
CA ASN A 5 -19.70 -24.94 -18.48
C ASN A 5 -18.63 -25.63 -17.62
N TYR A 6 -17.41 -25.78 -18.12
CA TYR A 6 -16.33 -26.35 -17.31
C TYR A 6 -16.03 -25.45 -16.10
N LEU A 7 -15.94 -24.14 -16.31
CA LEU A 7 -15.66 -23.17 -15.24
C LEU A 7 -16.79 -23.12 -14.20
N ILE A 8 -18.04 -23.19 -14.64
CA ILE A 8 -19.21 -23.27 -13.75
C ILE A 8 -19.18 -24.58 -12.95
N ASN A 9 -18.91 -25.71 -13.61
CA ASN A 9 -18.86 -27.02 -12.94
C ASN A 9 -17.71 -27.15 -11.94
N GLN A 10 -16.60 -26.44 -12.16
CA GLN A 10 -15.50 -26.36 -11.19
C GLN A 10 -15.76 -25.34 -10.08
N GLY A 11 -16.90 -24.63 -10.11
CA GLY A 11 -17.24 -23.60 -9.12
C GLY A 11 -16.36 -22.36 -9.24
N LEU A 12 -15.72 -22.12 -10.38
CA LEU A 12 -14.87 -20.94 -10.64
C LEU A 12 -15.68 -19.75 -11.17
N LEU A 13 -16.86 -20.02 -11.72
CA LEU A 13 -17.81 -19.03 -12.21
C LEU A 13 -19.22 -19.34 -11.72
N GLU A 14 -19.96 -18.31 -11.36
CA GLU A 14 -21.38 -18.36 -11.01
C GLU A 14 -22.18 -17.47 -11.98
N VAL A 15 -23.37 -17.90 -12.39
CA VAL A 15 -24.25 -17.15 -13.28
C VAL A 15 -25.22 -16.32 -12.44
N VAL A 16 -25.17 -15.00 -12.60
CA VAL A 16 -26.10 -14.06 -11.96
C VAL A 16 -27.29 -13.88 -12.90
N THR A 17 -28.35 -14.65 -12.65
CA THR A 17 -29.54 -14.73 -13.52
C THR A 17 -30.31 -13.42 -13.65
N GLU A 18 -30.16 -12.51 -12.70
CA GLU A 18 -30.87 -11.23 -12.70
C GLU A 18 -30.33 -10.25 -13.77
N ASN A 19 -29.03 -10.33 -14.09
CA ASN A 19 -28.35 -9.39 -14.97
C ASN A 19 -27.66 -10.04 -16.18
N ASP A 20 -27.78 -11.36 -16.36
CA ASP A 20 -27.05 -12.13 -17.40
C ASP A 20 -25.51 -11.95 -17.31
N GLU A 21 -25.01 -11.85 -16.08
CA GLU A 21 -23.60 -11.61 -15.77
C GLU A 21 -22.95 -12.85 -15.14
N TYR A 22 -21.62 -12.91 -15.21
CA TYR A 22 -20.83 -13.97 -14.57
C TYR A 22 -20.05 -13.40 -13.39
N TYR A 23 -20.13 -14.08 -12.25
CA TYR A 23 -19.37 -13.78 -11.06
C TYR A 23 -18.21 -14.75 -10.88
N LEU A 24 -17.02 -14.22 -10.58
CA LEU A 24 -15.82 -15.01 -10.25
C LEU A 24 -15.80 -15.29 -8.75
N THR A 25 -15.98 -16.56 -8.40
CA THR A 25 -16.15 -17.02 -7.02
C THR A 25 -14.91 -16.84 -6.14
N GLU A 26 -13.72 -16.77 -6.75
CA GLU A 26 -12.44 -16.63 -6.03
C GLU A 26 -12.09 -15.16 -5.68
N ILE A 27 -12.83 -14.17 -6.19
CA ILE A 27 -12.54 -12.75 -5.92
C ILE A 27 -12.45 -12.44 -4.41
N PRO A 28 -13.39 -12.88 -3.56
CA PRO A 28 -13.33 -12.61 -2.11
C PRO A 28 -12.06 -13.16 -1.45
N ASN A 29 -11.59 -14.34 -1.89
CA ASN A 29 -10.39 -14.98 -1.35
C ASN A 29 -9.10 -14.26 -1.77
N LEU A 30 -9.13 -13.59 -2.94
CA LEU A 30 -7.99 -12.85 -3.48
C LEU A 30 -7.83 -11.47 -2.82
N ILE A 31 -8.88 -10.92 -2.21
CA ILE A 31 -8.80 -9.64 -1.50
C ILE A 31 -7.89 -9.79 -0.28
N GLY A 32 -6.87 -8.93 -0.21
CA GLY A 32 -5.88 -8.98 0.87
C GLY A 32 -4.78 -10.02 0.69
N SER A 33 -4.80 -10.79 -0.40
CA SER A 33 -3.71 -11.69 -0.76
C SER A 33 -2.45 -10.91 -1.21
N GLU A 34 -1.26 -11.42 -0.87
CA GLU A 34 0.00 -10.79 -1.30
C GLU A 34 0.16 -10.99 -2.81
N THR A 35 0.18 -9.89 -3.57
CA THR A 35 0.48 -9.98 -5.01
C THR A 35 1.94 -10.34 -5.23
N ALA A 36 2.26 -10.98 -6.36
CA ALA A 36 3.65 -11.32 -6.71
C ALA A 36 4.59 -10.08 -6.68
N TRP A 37 4.06 -8.90 -7.01
CA TRP A 37 4.82 -7.65 -6.91
C TRP A 37 5.07 -7.23 -5.45
N ALA A 38 4.05 -7.32 -4.59
CA ALA A 38 4.19 -7.05 -3.16
C ALA A 38 5.21 -8.01 -2.52
N GLU A 39 5.14 -9.30 -2.84
CA GLU A 39 6.09 -10.33 -2.41
C GLU A 39 7.52 -9.98 -2.87
N LYS A 40 7.70 -9.67 -4.16
CA LYS A 40 9.00 -9.25 -4.72
C LYS A 40 9.56 -8.05 -3.95
N LYS A 41 8.73 -7.05 -3.65
CA LYS A 41 9.14 -5.83 -2.92
C LYS A 41 9.47 -6.14 -1.45
N ARG A 42 8.70 -7.01 -0.78
CA ARG A 42 8.97 -7.50 0.58
C ARG A 42 10.31 -8.21 0.64
N ARG A 43 10.56 -9.14 -0.29
CA ARG A 43 11.83 -9.87 -0.42
C ARG A 43 13.00 -8.92 -0.70
N TYR A 44 12.82 -7.94 -1.57
CA TYR A 44 13.84 -6.92 -1.84
C TYR A 44 14.22 -6.14 -0.56
N ARG A 45 13.24 -5.70 0.24
CA ARG A 45 13.49 -5.02 1.53
C ARG A 45 14.19 -5.92 2.55
N GLN A 46 13.77 -7.19 2.66
CA GLN A 46 14.40 -8.17 3.55
C GLN A 46 15.86 -8.40 3.18
N ASN A 47 16.15 -8.50 1.88
CA ASN A 47 17.51 -8.67 1.37
C ASN A 47 18.37 -7.40 1.49
N LYS A 48 17.75 -6.21 1.61
CA LYS A 48 18.44 -4.92 1.73
C LYS A 48 19.05 -4.68 3.13
N GLN A 49 18.81 -5.55 4.12
CA GLN A 49 19.49 -5.47 5.43
C GLN A 49 21.01 -5.72 5.39
N ARG A 50 21.62 -5.97 4.21
CA ARG A 50 23.07 -6.16 4.07
C ARG A 50 23.83 -5.02 3.39
N THR A 51 23.14 -3.97 2.97
CA THR A 51 23.81 -2.71 2.61
C THR A 51 23.33 -1.65 3.57
N LEU A 52 23.78 -1.75 4.82
CA LEU A 52 24.07 -0.54 5.57
C LEU A 52 24.93 0.28 4.61
N SER A 53 24.36 1.32 3.98
CA SER A 53 25.20 2.46 3.66
C SER A 53 25.97 2.72 4.96
N LEU A 54 27.30 2.69 4.89
CA LEU A 54 28.17 3.01 6.02
C LEU A 54 27.50 4.10 6.83
N MET A 55 27.41 3.90 8.15
CA MET A 55 26.85 4.89 9.08
C MET A 55 27.19 6.29 8.58
N SER A 56 26.17 7.12 8.32
CA SER A 56 26.39 8.50 7.89
C SER A 56 27.40 9.12 8.86
N PRO A 57 28.52 9.70 8.38
CA PRO A 57 29.53 10.21 9.28
C PRO A 57 28.88 11.25 10.20
N THR A 58 29.01 11.06 11.51
CA THR A 58 28.42 11.94 12.53
C THR A 58 28.93 13.38 12.48
N HIS A 59 29.95 13.64 11.66
CA HIS A 59 30.59 14.94 11.47
C HIS A 59 30.06 15.75 10.26
N VAL A 60 29.05 15.25 9.52
CA VAL A 60 28.41 15.99 8.41
C VAL A 60 27.12 16.68 8.88
N ARG A 61 27.16 17.33 10.04
CA ARG A 61 26.13 18.34 10.37
C ARG A 61 26.64 19.66 9.80
N GLN A 62 26.14 20.03 8.62
CA GLN A 62 26.23 21.42 8.18
C GLN A 62 25.50 22.25 9.24
N GLU A 63 26.20 23.19 9.87
CA GLU A 63 25.57 24.22 10.68
C GLU A 63 24.71 25.06 9.73
N ILE A 64 23.39 24.95 9.86
CA ILE A 64 22.45 25.80 9.14
C ILE A 64 22.13 26.93 10.11
N GLU A 65 22.62 28.14 9.82
CA GLU A 65 22.15 29.36 10.49
C GLU A 65 20.64 29.46 10.27
N LYS A 66 19.87 29.25 11.33
CA LYS A 66 18.41 29.39 11.35
C LYS A 66 18.09 30.79 11.85
N ASP A 67 18.07 31.76 10.95
CA ASP A 67 17.37 33.01 11.19
C ASP A 67 15.87 32.75 10.99
N ILE A 68 15.15 32.56 12.10
CA ILE A 68 13.69 32.46 12.10
C ILE A 68 13.16 33.76 12.70
N GLU A 69 12.78 34.70 11.85
CA GLU A 69 12.00 35.86 12.25
C GLU A 69 10.53 35.41 12.44
N ILE A 70 10.13 35.18 13.69
CA ILE A 70 8.76 34.77 14.03
C ILE A 70 7.93 36.04 14.24
N ASP A 71 7.22 36.47 13.20
CA ASP A 71 6.21 37.51 13.35
C ASP A 71 4.97 36.90 14.05
N LYS A 72 4.68 37.37 15.27
CA LYS A 72 3.57 36.89 16.11
C LYS A 72 2.38 37.84 16.02
N GLU A 73 1.53 37.68 15.00
CA GLU A 73 0.18 38.26 15.03
C GLU A 73 -0.85 37.26 15.58
N ARG A 74 -1.03 37.37 16.92
CA ARG A 74 -2.23 37.19 17.77
C ARG A 74 -3.26 36.11 17.43
N GLU A 75 -3.18 35.02 18.20
CA GLU A 75 -4.21 34.46 19.10
C GLU A 75 -5.69 34.69 18.75
N GLY A 76 -6.28 33.71 18.05
CA GLY A 76 -7.72 33.47 18.10
C GLY A 76 -8.07 32.60 19.31
N GLU A 77 -8.52 33.22 20.40
CA GLU A 77 -9.21 32.53 21.50
C GLU A 77 -10.57 32.02 20.98
N ILE A 78 -10.62 30.76 20.54
CA ILE A 78 -11.89 30.02 20.45
C ILE A 78 -11.65 28.66 21.10
N GLU A 79 -12.11 28.52 22.34
CA GLU A 79 -12.89 27.36 22.83
C GLU A 79 -13.01 27.40 24.36
N LYS A 80 -14.17 27.84 24.84
CA LYS A 80 -14.80 27.26 26.03
C LYS A 80 -16.25 26.96 25.67
N ILE A 81 -16.48 25.72 25.22
CA ILE A 81 -17.78 25.03 25.30
C ILE A 81 -17.62 23.97 26.39
#